data_AF-A0A7C5RCE1-F1
#
_entry.id   AF-A0A7C5RCE1-F1
#
_cell.length_a   1.000
_cell.length_b   1.000
_cell.length_c   1.000
_cell.angle_alpha   90.00
_cell.angle_beta   90.00
_cell.angle_gamma   90.00
#
_symmetry.space_group_name_H-M   'P 1'
#
loop_
_entity.id
_entity.type
_entity.pdbx_description
1 polymer ?
#
loop_
_entity_poly.entity_id
_entity_poly.type
_entity_poly.pdbx_seq_one_letter_code
_entity_poly.pdbx_strand_id
1 'polypeptide(L)'
;MGRRLNPFVPSPLDVVVKALGEAGLERDRVLVDLGSGDGRVPIAAARHFGARAVGVEVNGRLVEHSLRISRSMGLRNVAFVEGDARYVDLNGVDFVYAYLTTEALEVLKPALLTAGRDAVVITHGYKIRGWTPREVLRIWSDTSYRYHTFYVYRVGDVKRSPEERSGQSGIRALRIDEFVPEPL
;
A
#
# COMPACT_ATOMS: atom_id res chain seq x y z
N MET A 1 7.67 -7.92 -22.01
CA MET A 1 8.45 -6.73 -21.59
C MET A 1 7.54 -5.84 -20.77
N GLY A 2 7.53 -5.99 -19.44
CA GLY A 2 6.58 -5.28 -18.56
C GLY A 2 6.91 -3.79 -18.50
N ARG A 3 5.94 -2.93 -18.85
CA ARG A 3 6.08 -1.48 -18.64
C ARG A 3 6.26 -1.22 -17.14
N ARG A 4 7.38 -0.58 -16.76
CA ARG A 4 7.52 0.04 -15.43
C ARG A 4 6.36 1.02 -15.25
N LEU A 5 5.60 0.86 -14.18
CA LEU A 5 4.40 1.67 -13.93
C LEU A 5 4.74 3.11 -13.50
N ASN A 6 5.93 3.37 -12.93
CA ASN A 6 6.34 4.69 -12.44
C ASN A 6 7.87 4.79 -12.22
N PRO A 7 8.54 5.96 -12.41
CA PRO A 7 9.82 6.26 -11.76
C PRO A 7 9.74 6.19 -10.22
N PHE A 8 10.81 5.76 -9.56
CA PHE A 8 10.89 5.75 -8.09
C PHE A 8 11.04 7.18 -7.55
N VAL A 9 10.00 7.68 -6.88
CA VAL A 9 10.01 8.93 -6.12
C VAL A 9 9.52 8.62 -4.71
N PRO A 10 10.40 8.65 -3.70
CA PRO A 10 10.00 8.25 -2.37
C PRO A 10 9.06 9.27 -1.70
N SER A 11 8.13 8.76 -0.89
CA SER A 11 7.32 9.61 0.00
C SER A 11 8.17 10.10 1.18
N PRO A 12 8.17 11.40 1.53
CA PRO A 12 8.83 11.86 2.76
C PRO A 12 8.26 11.15 3.98
N LEU A 13 9.12 10.69 4.89
CA LEU A 13 8.71 9.78 5.98
C LEU A 13 7.80 10.48 6.99
N ASP A 14 8.04 11.76 7.24
CA ASP A 14 7.24 12.60 8.14
C ASP A 14 5.76 12.69 7.71
N VAL A 15 5.50 12.83 6.41
CA VAL A 15 4.11 12.85 5.90
C VAL A 15 3.49 11.47 5.83
N VAL A 16 4.27 10.42 5.58
CA VAL A 16 3.79 9.03 5.62
C VAL A 16 3.29 8.69 7.01
N VAL A 17 4.09 8.92 8.05
CA VAL A 17 3.71 8.59 9.43
C VAL A 17 2.46 9.37 9.84
N LYS A 18 2.39 10.67 9.53
CA LYS A 18 1.19 11.49 9.80
C LYS A 18 -0.05 10.94 9.08
N ALA A 19 0.05 10.65 7.78
CA ALA A 19 -1.07 10.13 6.99
C ALA A 19 -1.57 8.76 7.48
N LEU A 20 -0.66 7.85 7.83
CA LEU A 20 -1.04 6.54 8.39
C LEU A 20 -1.76 6.69 9.74
N GLY A 21 -1.27 7.59 10.61
CA GLY A 21 -1.90 7.86 11.90
C GLY A 21 -3.27 8.51 11.76
N GLU A 22 -3.41 9.52 10.89
CA GLU A 22 -4.69 10.18 10.62
C GLU A 22 -5.71 9.23 9.99
N ALA A 23 -5.26 8.27 9.15
CA ALA A 23 -6.11 7.22 8.61
C ALA A 23 -6.51 6.14 9.64
N GLY A 24 -6.01 6.21 10.88
CA GLY A 24 -6.35 5.30 11.97
C GLY A 24 -5.61 3.96 11.92
N LEU A 25 -4.37 3.93 11.40
CA LEU A 25 -3.55 2.73 11.50
C LEU A 25 -3.17 2.47 12.97
N GLU A 26 -3.41 1.25 13.42
CA GLU A 26 -3.18 0.82 14.80
C GLU A 26 -2.35 -0.46 14.85
N ARG A 27 -1.98 -0.87 16.07
CA ARG A 27 -1.24 -2.11 16.34
C ARG A 27 -1.98 -3.33 15.79
N ASP A 28 -1.21 -4.31 15.32
CA ASP A 28 -1.67 -5.60 14.79
C ASP A 28 -2.55 -5.56 13.53
N ARG A 29 -2.99 -4.38 13.09
CA ARG A 29 -3.65 -4.18 11.79
C ARG A 29 -2.69 -4.52 10.66
N VAL A 30 -3.22 -5.09 9.58
CA VAL A 30 -2.44 -5.52 8.41
C VAL A 30 -2.35 -4.40 7.39
N LEU A 31 -1.15 -3.85 7.19
CA LEU A 31 -0.87 -2.87 6.14
C LEU A 31 -0.10 -3.48 4.98
N VAL A 32 -0.55 -3.22 3.75
CA VAL A 32 0.14 -3.61 2.52
C VAL A 32 0.52 -2.37 1.72
N ASP A 33 1.78 -2.28 1.31
CA ASP A 33 2.26 -1.23 0.39
C ASP A 33 2.47 -1.81 -1.01
N LEU A 34 1.75 -1.27 -2.00
CA LEU A 34 1.80 -1.71 -3.40
C LEU A 34 2.80 -0.87 -4.19
N GLY A 35 3.94 -1.47 -4.54
CA GLY A 35 5.08 -0.75 -5.12
C GLY A 35 5.96 -0.15 -4.04
N SER A 36 6.33 -0.97 -3.06
CA SER A 36 6.92 -0.52 -1.79
C SER A 36 8.33 0.08 -1.89
N GLY A 37 9.01 -0.08 -3.02
CA GLY A 37 10.31 0.54 -3.26
C GLY A 37 11.34 0.21 -2.19
N ASP A 38 11.87 1.23 -1.51
CA ASP A 38 12.84 1.06 -0.42
C ASP A 38 12.23 0.60 0.92
N GLY A 39 10.96 0.22 0.92
CA GLY A 39 10.27 -0.39 2.05
C GLY A 39 9.94 0.58 3.18
N ARG A 40 10.13 1.90 2.99
CA ARG A 40 9.96 2.89 4.05
C ARG A 40 8.56 2.91 4.66
N VAL A 41 7.51 2.64 3.88
CA VAL A 41 6.13 2.69 4.38
C VAL A 41 5.83 1.45 5.24
N PRO A 42 6.07 0.20 4.81
CA PRO A 42 5.96 -0.97 5.69
C PRO A 42 6.84 -0.89 6.94
N ILE A 43 8.08 -0.39 6.79
CA ILE A 43 8.99 -0.18 7.94
C ILE A 43 8.40 0.84 8.92
N ALA A 44 7.85 1.95 8.41
CA ALA A 44 7.23 2.96 9.25
C ALA A 44 5.99 2.43 9.97
N ALA A 45 5.12 1.70 9.26
CA ALA A 45 3.94 1.06 9.81
C ALA A 45 4.31 0.12 10.96
N ALA A 46 5.27 -0.77 10.71
CA ALA A 46 5.75 -1.74 11.70
C ALA A 46 6.40 -1.07 12.92
N ARG A 47 7.26 -0.06 12.70
CA ARG A 47 8.04 0.60 13.75
C ARG A 47 7.22 1.58 14.60
N HIS A 48 6.38 2.39 13.98
CA HIS A 48 5.67 3.48 14.66
C HIS A 48 4.31 3.08 15.20
N PHE A 49 3.63 2.12 14.56
CA PHE A 49 2.27 1.73 14.92
C PHE A 49 2.19 0.32 15.49
N GLY A 50 3.24 -0.50 15.35
CA GLY A 50 3.17 -1.92 15.70
C GLY A 50 2.23 -2.70 14.77
N ALA A 51 1.96 -2.17 13.58
CA ALA A 51 1.17 -2.85 12.56
C ALA A 51 1.94 -4.04 11.99
N ARG A 52 1.22 -5.00 11.40
CA ARG A 52 1.81 -6.11 10.63
C ARG A 52 1.89 -5.65 9.18
N ALA A 53 3.08 -5.53 8.62
CA ALA A 53 3.25 -4.86 7.33
C ALA A 53 3.84 -5.76 6.25
N VAL A 54 3.34 -5.64 5.02
CA VAL A 54 3.88 -6.33 3.84
C VAL A 54 4.18 -5.30 2.75
N GLY A 55 5.41 -5.27 2.24
CA GLY A 55 5.77 -4.52 1.04
C GLY A 55 5.78 -5.41 -0.20
N VAL A 56 4.99 -5.08 -1.21
CA VAL A 56 5.00 -5.73 -2.53
C VAL A 56 5.83 -4.88 -3.48
N GLU A 57 6.88 -5.45 -4.09
CA GLU A 57 7.76 -4.72 -5.01
C GLU A 57 8.19 -5.62 -6.16
N VAL A 58 8.16 -5.11 -7.40
CA VAL A 58 8.47 -5.90 -8.60
C VAL A 58 9.98 -6.09 -8.78
N ASN A 59 10.79 -5.20 -8.20
CA ASN A 59 12.24 -5.25 -8.28
C ASN A 59 12.83 -6.00 -7.09
N GLY A 60 13.25 -7.25 -7.29
CA GLY A 60 13.87 -8.09 -6.25
C GLY A 60 15.05 -7.45 -5.52
N ARG A 61 15.83 -6.56 -6.16
CA ARG A 61 16.93 -5.85 -5.48
C ARG A 61 16.44 -4.88 -4.41
N LEU A 62 15.29 -4.26 -4.63
CA LEU A 62 14.66 -3.36 -3.66
C LEU A 62 14.03 -4.18 -2.52
N VAL A 63 13.45 -5.35 -2.82
CA VAL A 63 13.00 -6.30 -1.79
C VAL A 63 14.15 -6.73 -0.88
N GLU A 64 15.28 -7.16 -1.45
CA GLU A 64 16.49 -7.52 -0.68
C GLU A 64 17.02 -6.36 0.16
N HIS A 65 16.99 -5.14 -0.37
CA HIS A 65 17.37 -3.94 0.36
C HIS A 65 16.46 -3.73 1.58
N SER A 66 15.15 -3.73 1.38
CA SER A 66 14.14 -3.53 2.43
C SER A 66 14.19 -4.61 3.51
N LEU A 67 14.43 -5.87 3.12
CA LEU A 67 14.68 -6.97 4.07
C LEU A 67 15.93 -6.73 4.93
N ARG A 68 17.01 -6.23 4.33
CA ARG A 68 18.25 -5.96 5.07
C ARG A 68 18.07 -4.82 6.09
N ILE A 69 17.39 -3.75 5.70
CA ILE A 69 17.12 -2.60 6.56
C ILE A 69 16.17 -2.98 7.69
N SER A 70 15.06 -3.68 7.41
CA SER A 70 14.13 -4.10 8.45
C SER A 70 14.77 -5.05 9.47
N ARG A 71 15.60 -5.99 9.02
CA ARG A 71 16.37 -6.89 9.89
C ARG A 71 17.39 -6.14 10.75
N SER A 72 18.12 -5.16 10.19
CA SER A 72 19.08 -4.37 10.98
C SER A 72 18.40 -3.51 12.05
N MET A 73 17.12 -3.19 11.88
CA MET A 73 16.28 -2.53 12.88
C MET A 73 15.62 -3.49 13.87
N GLY A 74 15.81 -4.80 13.73
CA GLY A 74 15.20 -5.82 14.60
C GLY A 74 13.68 -5.99 14.44
N LEU A 75 13.11 -5.52 13.31
CA LEU A 75 11.67 -5.62 13.07
C LEU A 75 11.30 -7.05 12.67
N ARG A 76 10.29 -7.61 13.35
CA ARG A 76 9.74 -8.96 13.08
C ARG A 76 8.33 -8.94 12.48
N ASN A 77 7.67 -7.79 12.55
CA ASN A 77 6.31 -7.53 12.07
C ASN A 77 6.28 -6.88 10.68
N VAL A 78 7.33 -7.06 9.88
CA VAL A 78 7.37 -6.60 8.49
C VAL A 78 7.95 -7.66 7.57
N ALA A 79 7.32 -7.86 6.41
CA ALA A 79 7.79 -8.72 5.33
C ALA A 79 7.86 -7.95 4.01
N PHE A 80 8.69 -8.44 3.09
CA PHE A 80 8.77 -7.92 1.72
C PHE A 80 8.74 -9.07 0.75
N VAL A 81 7.93 -8.91 -0.31
CA VAL A 81 7.71 -9.94 -1.32
C VAL A 81 7.96 -9.37 -2.72
N GLU A 82 8.71 -10.12 -3.52
CA GLU A 82 8.88 -9.81 -4.94
C GLU A 82 7.59 -10.18 -5.67
N GLY A 83 6.91 -9.18 -6.24
CA GLY A 83 5.61 -9.38 -6.85
C GLY A 83 5.12 -8.19 -7.66
N ASP A 84 4.25 -8.48 -8.61
CA ASP A 84 3.57 -7.46 -9.39
C ASP A 84 2.26 -7.07 -8.68
N ALA A 85 2.18 -5.82 -8.22
CA ALA A 85 1.03 -5.29 -7.49
C ALA A 85 -0.31 -5.41 -8.26
N ARG A 86 -0.27 -5.59 -9.59
CA ARG A 86 -1.48 -5.80 -10.41
C ARG A 86 -2.13 -7.16 -10.17
N TYR A 87 -1.37 -8.13 -9.67
CA TYR A 87 -1.79 -9.53 -9.52
C TYR A 87 -1.64 -9.98 -8.07
N VAL A 88 -2.29 -9.27 -7.15
CA VAL A 88 -2.32 -9.58 -5.71
C VAL A 88 -3.75 -9.81 -5.24
N ASP A 89 -3.91 -10.72 -4.28
CA ASP A 89 -5.13 -10.90 -3.50
C ASP A 89 -4.93 -10.29 -2.12
N LEU A 90 -5.74 -9.30 -1.79
CA LEU A 90 -5.68 -8.49 -0.57
C LEU A 90 -6.73 -8.94 0.46
N ASN A 91 -7.26 -10.16 0.35
CA ASN A 91 -8.11 -10.72 1.39
C ASN A 91 -7.38 -10.70 2.76
N GLY A 92 -8.09 -10.28 3.81
CA GLY A 92 -7.52 -10.14 5.16
C GLY A 92 -6.65 -8.90 5.39
N VAL A 93 -6.51 -8.00 4.40
CA VAL A 93 -5.77 -6.73 4.54
C VAL A 93 -6.67 -5.64 5.11
N ASP A 94 -6.16 -4.90 6.09
CA ASP A 94 -6.86 -3.77 6.72
C ASP A 94 -6.56 -2.43 6.05
N PHE A 95 -5.30 -2.21 5.68
CA PHE A 95 -4.81 -0.98 5.09
C PHE A 95 -4.02 -1.26 3.83
N VAL A 96 -4.28 -0.51 2.77
CA VAL A 96 -3.48 -0.52 1.55
C VAL A 96 -2.90 0.87 1.34
N TYR A 97 -1.59 0.96 1.15
CA TYR A 97 -0.92 2.19 0.74
C TYR A 97 -0.46 2.06 -0.71
N ALA A 98 -0.59 3.14 -1.49
CA ALA A 98 -0.04 3.20 -2.83
C ALA A 98 0.38 4.63 -3.20
N TYR A 99 1.64 4.81 -3.60
CA TYR A 99 2.11 6.04 -4.24
C TYR A 99 2.42 5.79 -5.71
N LEU A 100 1.37 5.78 -6.53
CA LEU A 100 1.45 5.42 -7.94
C LEU A 100 0.71 6.44 -8.81
N THR A 101 1.05 6.49 -10.10
CA THR A 101 0.37 7.35 -11.08
C THR A 101 -1.11 6.99 -11.19
N THR A 102 -1.92 7.95 -11.67
CA THR A 102 -3.36 7.72 -11.88
C THR A 102 -3.65 6.52 -12.77
N GLU A 103 -2.83 6.30 -13.80
CA GLU A 103 -2.94 5.18 -14.73
C GLU A 103 -2.61 3.85 -14.06
N ALA A 104 -1.59 3.83 -13.20
CA ALA A 104 -1.26 2.64 -12.42
C ALA A 104 -2.37 2.31 -11.40
N LEU A 105 -2.89 3.32 -10.69
CA LEU A 105 -3.99 3.15 -9.75
C LEU A 105 -5.25 2.61 -10.43
N GLU A 106 -5.53 3.03 -11.67
CA GLU A 106 -6.65 2.50 -12.46
C GLU A 106 -6.50 1.00 -12.71
N VAL A 107 -5.29 0.56 -13.08
CA VAL A 107 -4.99 -0.86 -13.30
C VAL A 107 -5.06 -1.67 -12.00
N LEU A 108 -4.79 -1.05 -10.85
CA LEU A 108 -4.83 -1.73 -9.54
C LEU A 108 -6.23 -1.90 -8.96
N LYS A 109 -7.26 -1.22 -9.48
CA LYS A 109 -8.63 -1.29 -8.93
C LYS A 109 -9.13 -2.73 -8.71
N PRO A 110 -8.97 -3.68 -9.65
CA PRO A 110 -9.42 -5.06 -9.42
C PRO A 110 -8.75 -5.69 -8.20
N ALA A 111 -7.44 -5.51 -8.04
CA ALA A 111 -6.69 -5.99 -6.87
C ALA A 111 -7.19 -5.31 -5.58
N LEU A 112 -7.33 -3.99 -5.57
CA LEU A 112 -7.84 -3.23 -4.41
C LEU A 112 -9.24 -3.70 -3.96
N LEU A 113 -10.09 -4.13 -4.89
CA LEU A 113 -11.45 -4.63 -4.60
C LEU A 113 -11.50 -6.05 -4.02
N THR A 114 -10.37 -6.79 -4.02
CA THR A 114 -10.25 -8.09 -3.34
C THR A 114 -10.14 -7.94 -1.82
N ALA A 115 -9.71 -6.77 -1.34
CA ALA A 115 -9.68 -6.46 0.07
C ALA A 115 -11.08 -6.44 0.70
N GLY A 116 -11.13 -6.62 2.02
CA GLY A 116 -12.36 -6.59 2.79
C GLY A 116 -13.10 -5.25 2.66
N ARG A 117 -14.42 -5.25 2.86
CA ARG A 117 -15.24 -4.02 2.75
C ARG A 117 -14.80 -2.90 3.70
N ASP A 118 -14.26 -3.28 4.85
CA ASP A 118 -13.77 -2.33 5.85
C ASP A 118 -12.31 -1.89 5.63
N ALA A 119 -11.63 -2.45 4.63
CA ALA A 119 -10.27 -2.07 4.31
C ALA A 119 -10.20 -0.60 3.88
N VAL A 120 -9.14 0.07 4.35
CA VAL A 120 -8.83 1.46 4.06
C VAL A 120 -7.75 1.51 2.99
N VAL A 121 -7.98 2.27 1.93
CA VAL A 121 -6.97 2.51 0.88
C VAL A 121 -6.49 3.95 0.99
N ILE A 122 -5.17 4.13 1.06
CA ILE A 122 -4.50 5.43 1.15
C ILE A 122 -3.66 5.61 -0.09
N THR A 123 -3.95 6.64 -0.89
CA THR A 123 -3.11 7.00 -2.03
C THR A 123 -2.42 8.34 -1.83
N HIS A 124 -1.17 8.43 -2.25
CA HIS A 124 -0.37 9.65 -2.14
C HIS A 124 -0.34 10.39 -3.48
N GLY A 125 -0.72 11.67 -3.48
CA GLY A 125 -0.63 12.59 -4.62
C GLY A 125 -1.71 12.41 -5.68
N TYR A 126 -2.15 11.17 -5.97
CA TYR A 126 -3.09 10.85 -7.05
C TYR A 126 -4.37 10.19 -6.52
N LYS A 127 -5.51 10.60 -7.07
CA LYS A 127 -6.81 9.98 -6.77
C LYS A 127 -7.01 8.71 -7.59
N ILE A 128 -7.74 7.75 -7.03
CA ILE A 128 -8.33 6.65 -7.81
C ILE A 128 -9.54 7.20 -8.57
N ARG A 129 -9.55 7.13 -9.90
CA ARG A 129 -10.65 7.68 -10.72
C ARG A 129 -11.96 6.94 -10.41
N GLY A 130 -13.08 7.66 -10.29
CA GLY A 130 -14.39 7.07 -9.98
C GLY A 130 -14.59 6.65 -8.52
N TRP A 131 -13.56 6.67 -7.68
CA TRP A 131 -13.69 6.45 -6.24
C TRP A 131 -13.83 7.80 -5.54
N THR A 132 -14.76 7.88 -4.58
CA THR A 132 -14.94 9.08 -3.74
C THR A 132 -14.14 8.89 -2.45
N PRO A 133 -13.12 9.71 -2.17
CA PRO A 133 -12.40 9.62 -0.91
C PRO A 133 -13.31 10.02 0.25
N ARG A 134 -13.18 9.31 1.37
CA ARG A 134 -13.78 9.69 2.65
C ARG A 134 -13.09 10.92 3.23
N GLU A 135 -11.77 10.98 3.08
CA GLU A 135 -10.94 12.06 3.59
C GLU A 135 -9.87 12.46 2.58
N VAL A 136 -9.52 13.74 2.60
CA VAL A 136 -8.43 14.30 1.80
C VAL A 136 -7.50 15.03 2.75
N LEU A 137 -6.36 14.40 3.06
CA LEU A 137 -5.39 14.95 3.99
C LEU A 137 -4.41 15.82 3.24
N ARG A 138 -4.12 17.01 3.76
CA ARG A 138 -3.10 17.92 3.22
C ARG A 138 -2.06 18.18 4.29
N ILE A 139 -0.91 17.52 4.17
CA ILE A 139 0.09 17.44 5.23
C ILE A 139 1.35 18.19 4.79
N TRP A 140 1.81 19.13 5.61
CA TRP A 140 3.10 19.80 5.40
C TRP A 140 4.25 18.85 5.73
N SER A 141 5.21 18.74 4.81
CA SER A 141 6.48 18.04 5.05
C SER A 141 7.56 19.03 5.45
N ASP A 142 8.16 18.83 6.62
CA ASP A 142 9.35 19.54 7.07
C ASP A 142 10.59 19.03 6.34
N THR A 143 10.53 17.81 5.76
CA THR A 143 11.63 17.21 5.00
C THR A 143 11.71 17.75 3.58
N SER A 144 10.57 17.89 2.89
CA SER A 144 10.54 18.38 1.50
C SER A 144 9.99 19.80 1.34
N TYR A 145 9.69 20.50 2.44
CA TYR A 145 9.21 21.89 2.47
C TYR A 145 8.03 22.17 1.53
N ARG A 146 7.08 21.23 1.48
CA ARG A 146 5.87 21.37 0.66
C ARG A 146 4.72 20.57 1.25
N TYR A 147 3.50 20.90 0.82
CA TYR A 147 2.32 20.10 1.12
C TYR A 147 2.26 18.84 0.26
N HIS A 148 1.87 17.74 0.90
CA HIS A 148 1.56 16.46 0.30
C HIS A 148 0.08 16.17 0.51
N THR A 149 -0.58 15.66 -0.53
CA THR A 149 -2.01 15.31 -0.47
C THR A 149 -2.16 13.80 -0.41
N PHE A 150 -2.95 13.31 0.55
CA PHE A 150 -3.35 11.91 0.64
C PHE A 150 -4.85 11.79 0.45
N TYR A 151 -5.28 10.71 -0.20
CA TYR A 151 -6.69 10.38 -0.36
C TYR A 151 -6.95 9.09 0.37
N VAL A 152 -7.93 9.12 1.28
CA VAL A 152 -8.31 7.97 2.10
C VAL A 152 -9.66 7.48 1.64
N TYR A 153 -9.75 6.19 1.33
CA TYR A 153 -10.95 5.51 0.84
C TYR A 153 -11.28 4.34 1.74
N ARG A 154 -12.55 3.92 1.75
CA ARG A 154 -12.96 2.62 2.28
C ARG A 154 -13.56 1.80 1.15
N VAL A 155 -13.11 0.56 1.01
CA VAL A 155 -13.47 -0.32 -0.12
C VAL A 155 -14.98 -0.53 -0.23
N GLY A 156 -15.67 -0.64 0.91
CA GLY A 156 -17.12 -0.85 0.97
C GLY A 156 -17.98 0.28 0.41
N ASP A 157 -17.42 1.49 0.28
CA ASP A 157 -18.12 2.69 -0.22
C ASP A 157 -17.99 2.88 -1.73
N VAL A 158 -17.12 2.09 -2.36
CA VAL A 158 -16.87 2.16 -3.79
C VAL A 158 -18.06 1.57 -4.53
N LYS A 159 -18.66 2.38 -5.41
CA LYS A 159 -19.65 1.90 -6.37
C LYS A 159 -18.95 1.05 -7.42
N ARG A 160 -19.07 -0.28 -7.32
CA ARG A 160 -18.47 -1.22 -8.29
C ARG A 160 -19.17 -1.10 -9.64
N SER A 161 -18.40 -0.79 -10.68
CA SER A 161 -18.87 -0.87 -12.06
C SER A 161 -19.18 -2.33 -12.43
N PRO A 162 -19.98 -2.59 -13.48
CA PRO A 162 -20.23 -3.95 -13.95
C PRO A 162 -18.95 -4.69 -14.37
N GLU A 163 -17.98 -3.98 -14.95
CA GLU A 163 -16.69 -4.50 -15.44
C GLU A 163 -15.76 -4.94 -14.30
N GLU A 164 -15.85 -4.28 -13.14
CA GLU A 164 -15.09 -4.63 -11.93
C GLU A 164 -15.62 -5.91 -11.23
N ARG A 165 -16.76 -6.47 -11.67
CA ARG A 165 -17.33 -7.72 -11.13
C ARG A 165 -16.86 -8.97 -11.88
N SER A 166 -16.44 -8.81 -13.13
CA SER A 166 -15.81 -9.88 -13.90
C SER A 166 -14.33 -9.97 -13.53
N GLY A 167 -14.01 -10.82 -12.55
CA GLY A 167 -12.64 -11.04 -12.11
C GLY A 167 -11.70 -11.41 -13.27
N GLN A 168 -10.43 -11.03 -13.17
CA GLN A 168 -9.40 -11.39 -14.14
C GLN A 168 -9.13 -12.90 -14.07
N SER A 169 -9.69 -13.66 -15.01
CA SER A 169 -9.46 -15.09 -15.15
C SER A 169 -8.16 -15.33 -15.95
N GLY A 170 -7.17 -16.00 -15.34
CA GLY A 170 -6.03 -16.58 -16.06
C GLY A 170 -4.65 -16.44 -15.41
N ILE A 171 -4.46 -15.54 -14.44
CA ILE A 171 -3.18 -15.37 -13.72
C ILE A 171 -3.42 -15.65 -12.23
N ARG A 172 -2.61 -16.53 -11.63
CA ARG A 172 -2.66 -16.82 -10.19
C ARG A 172 -2.23 -15.57 -9.42
N ALA A 173 -3.14 -14.99 -8.65
CA ALA A 173 -2.84 -13.87 -7.78
C ALA A 173 -1.89 -14.28 -6.64
N LEU A 174 -0.98 -13.37 -6.28
CA LEU A 174 -0.14 -13.47 -5.09
C LEU A 174 -1.01 -13.24 -3.85
N ARG A 175 -1.18 -14.28 -3.05
CA ARG A 175 -1.98 -14.27 -1.83
C ARG A 175 -1.24 -13.58 -0.70
N ILE A 176 -1.65 -12.36 -0.35
CA ILE A 176 -0.90 -11.55 0.62
C ILE A 176 -1.00 -12.10 2.05
N ASP A 177 -2.09 -12.79 2.37
CA ASP A 177 -2.28 -13.47 3.65
C ASP A 177 -1.16 -14.47 3.99
N GLU A 178 -0.52 -15.07 2.98
CA GLU A 178 0.61 -15.99 3.14
C GLU A 178 1.91 -15.30 3.60
N PHE A 179 2.00 -13.96 3.47
CA PHE A 179 3.20 -13.17 3.78
C PHE A 179 3.05 -12.29 5.01
N VAL A 180 1.85 -12.20 5.59
CA VAL A 180 1.62 -11.36 6.76
C VAL A 180 2.36 -11.96 7.96
N PRO A 181 3.32 -11.23 8.58
CA PRO A 181 4.04 -11.73 9.75
C PRO A 181 3.09 -12.05 10.90
N GLU A 182 3.45 -12.94 11.83
CA GLU A 182 2.65 -13.16 13.03
C GLU A 182 2.59 -11.89 13.92
N PRO A 183 1.53 -11.74 14.75
CA PRO A 183 1.49 -10.71 15.79
C PRO A 183 2.70 -10.79 16.74
N LEU A 184 3.13 -9.64 17.28
CA LEU A 184 4.34 -9.53 18.12
C LEU A 184 4.17 -10.01 19.55
#